data_AF-A0A963AQJ0-F1
#
_entry.id   AF-A0A963AQJ0-F1
#
_cell.length_a   1.000
_cell.length_b   1.000
_cell.length_c   1.000
_cell.angle_alpha   90.00
_cell.angle_beta   90.00
_cell.angle_gamma   90.00
#
_symmetry.space_group_name_H-M   'P 1'
#
loop_
_entity.id
_entity.type
_entity.pdbx_description
1 polymer ?
#
loop_
_entity_poly.entity_id
_entity_poly.type
_entity_poly.pdbx_seq_one_letter_code
_entity_poly.pdbx_strand_id
1 'polypeptide(L)'
;FPVHRNLIKSRFSRALIKEGVALKKNGKGEINLWQRRYWKHQIRNEADLQTDVDYIHFNPVKPGHVERANDWPHSSFHRFVRLGILDQHWGCPGTGTAGGGFGE
;
A
#
# COMPACT_ATOMS: atom_id res chain seq x y z
N PHE A 1 19.11 -0.74 -7.67
CA PHE A 1 17.66 -0.74 -7.37
C PHE A 1 16.98 -2.12 -7.16
N PRO A 2 17.32 -3.25 -7.83
CA PRO A 2 16.61 -4.52 -7.60
C PRO A 2 16.89 -5.19 -6.23
N VAL A 3 18.00 -4.82 -5.59
CA VAL A 3 18.49 -5.43 -4.34
C VAL A 3 17.54 -5.20 -3.16
N HIS A 4 17.02 -3.98 -2.99
CA HIS A 4 16.19 -3.63 -1.83
C HIS A 4 14.90 -4.45 -1.75
N ARG A 5 14.19 -4.61 -2.87
CA ARG A 5 12.96 -5.43 -2.95
C ARG A 5 13.22 -6.90 -2.69
N ASN A 6 14.35 -7.43 -3.18
CA ASN A 6 14.75 -8.81 -2.90
C ASN A 6 15.03 -9.02 -1.41
N LEU A 7 15.64 -8.04 -0.75
CA LEU A 7 15.88 -8.07 0.69
C LEU A 7 14.58 -8.04 1.50
N ILE A 8 13.60 -7.20 1.14
CA ILE A 8 12.28 -7.18 1.79
C ILE A 8 11.62 -8.56 1.68
N LYS A 9 11.49 -9.09 0.46
CA LYS A 9 10.86 -10.40 0.23
C LYS A 9 11.58 -11.52 1.01
N SER A 10 12.91 -11.51 1.00
CA SER A 10 13.73 -12.50 1.71
C SER A 10 13.58 -12.40 3.24
N ARG A 11 13.65 -11.20 3.81
CA ARG A 11 13.55 -10.99 5.26
C ARG A 11 12.17 -11.39 5.79
N PHE A 12 11.11 -10.94 5.12
CA PHE A 12 9.75 -11.28 5.52
C PHE A 12 9.47 -12.78 5.40
N SER A 13 9.90 -13.43 4.31
CA SER A 13 9.70 -14.87 4.18
C SER A 13 10.44 -15.67 5.25
N ARG A 14 11.66 -15.25 5.60
CA ARG A 14 12.43 -15.87 6.70
C ARG A 14 11.76 -15.65 8.06
N ALA A 15 11.18 -14.48 8.30
CA ALA A 15 10.42 -14.20 9.52
C ALA A 15 9.21 -15.13 9.62
N LEU A 16 8.43 -15.29 8.55
CA LEU A 16 7.28 -16.21 8.54
C LEU A 16 7.68 -17.67 8.78
N ILE A 17 8.77 -18.14 8.17
CA ILE A 17 9.29 -19.51 8.42
C ILE A 17 9.69 -19.67 9.89
N LYS A 18 10.30 -18.65 10.49
CA LYS A 18 10.67 -18.66 11.92
C LYS A 18 9.44 -18.75 12.83
N GLU A 19 8.34 -18.10 12.45
CA GLU A 19 7.03 -18.20 13.14
C GLU A 19 6.26 -19.49 12.81
N GLY A 20 6.87 -20.44 12.08
CA GLY A 20 6.26 -21.74 11.78
C GLY A 20 5.29 -21.75 10.59
N VAL A 21 5.19 -20.66 9.81
CA VAL A 21 4.33 -20.62 8.62
C VAL A 21 4.92 -21.49 7.52
N ALA A 22 4.15 -22.46 7.06
CA ALA A 22 4.55 -23.38 5.99
C ALA A 22 4.55 -22.68 4.61
N LEU A 23 5.72 -22.21 4.19
CA LEU A 23 5.91 -21.60 2.87
C LEU A 23 6.46 -22.61 1.84
N LYS A 24 5.71 -22.84 0.76
CA LYS A 24 6.12 -23.75 -0.33
C LYS A 24 7.07 -23.05 -1.30
N LYS A 25 8.14 -23.75 -1.70
CA LYS A 25 8.99 -23.35 -2.83
C LYS A 25 8.52 -24.04 -4.10
N ASN A 26 8.56 -23.33 -5.23
CA ASN A 26 8.37 -23.96 -6.54
C ASN A 26 9.65 -24.70 -6.98
N GLY A 27 9.60 -25.44 -8.10
CA GLY A 27 10.75 -26.17 -8.65
C GLY A 27 11.94 -25.29 -9.05
N LYS A 28 11.82 -23.96 -8.99
CA LYS A 28 12.89 -22.98 -9.22
C LYS A 28 13.43 -22.38 -7.91
N GLY A 29 12.98 -22.89 -6.75
CA GLY A 29 13.37 -22.40 -5.43
C GLY A 29 12.70 -21.09 -5.00
N GLU A 30 11.75 -20.55 -5.78
CA GLU A 30 11.02 -19.33 -5.44
C GLU A 30 9.88 -19.65 -4.46
N ILE A 31 9.68 -18.80 -3.46
CA ILE A 31 8.61 -18.95 -2.46
C ILE A 31 7.27 -18.53 -3.08
N ASN A 32 6.27 -19.41 -3.00
CA ASN A 32 4.90 -19.18 -3.50
C ASN A 32 4.08 -18.29 -2.54
N LEU A 33 4.63 -17.13 -2.22
CA LEU A 33 4.01 -16.06 -1.42
C LEU A 33 4.01 -14.75 -2.21
N TRP A 34 5.08 -14.53 -2.98
CA TRP A 34 5.30 -13.28 -3.70
C TRP A 34 4.98 -13.44 -5.17
N GLN A 35 4.24 -12.49 -5.74
CA GLN A 35 4.24 -12.33 -7.19
C GLN A 35 5.67 -12.08 -7.70
N ARG A 36 6.03 -12.69 -8.84
CA ARG A 36 7.41 -12.70 -9.37
C ARG A 36 7.88 -11.29 -9.75
N ARG A 37 7.03 -10.56 -10.45
CA ARG A 37 7.26 -9.16 -10.83
C ARG A 37 6.61 -8.22 -9.81
N TYR A 38 6.87 -6.95 -9.97
CA TYR A 38 6.31 -5.89 -9.17
C TYR A 38 6.14 -4.69 -10.09
N TRP A 39 5.12 -3.89 -9.81
CA TRP A 39 4.92 -2.66 -10.53
C TRP A 39 5.84 -1.58 -9.98
N LYS A 40 6.26 -0.68 -10.87
CA LYS A 40 7.03 0.51 -10.53
C LYS A 40 6.41 1.68 -11.25
N HIS A 41 6.16 2.73 -10.50
CA HIS A 41 5.87 4.04 -11.02
C HIS A 41 6.92 5.02 -10.53
N GLN A 42 7.39 5.84 -11.45
CA GLN A 42 8.33 6.91 -11.13
C GLN A 42 7.53 8.19 -11.08
N ILE A 43 7.43 8.75 -9.88
CA ILE A 43 6.84 10.06 -9.61
C ILE A 43 7.71 11.12 -10.29
N ARG A 44 7.10 11.98 -11.11
CA ARG A 44 7.85 12.96 -11.92
C ARG A 44 7.65 14.39 -11.44
N ASN A 45 6.59 14.66 -10.70
CA ASN A 45 6.23 15.97 -10.21
C ASN A 45 5.35 15.87 -8.95
N GLU A 46 4.99 17.02 -8.38
CA GLU A 46 4.20 17.10 -7.16
C GLU A 46 2.74 16.61 -7.34
N ALA A 47 2.14 16.85 -8.50
CA ALA A 47 0.79 16.39 -8.80
C ALA A 47 0.72 14.86 -8.92
N ASP A 48 1.75 14.25 -9.54
CA ASP A 48 1.91 12.79 -9.57
C ASP A 48 2.01 12.25 -8.13
N LEU A 49 2.85 12.89 -7.29
CA LEU A 49 3.02 12.50 -5.88
C LEU A 49 1.68 12.53 -5.12
N GLN A 50 0.93 13.62 -5.24
CA GLN A 50 -0.37 13.75 -4.59
C GLN A 50 -1.35 12.67 -5.07
N THR A 51 -1.38 12.39 -6.37
CA THR A 51 -2.24 11.35 -6.96
C THR A 51 -1.88 9.96 -6.43
N ASP A 52 -0.59 9.62 -6.34
CA ASP A 52 -0.12 8.35 -5.77
C ASP A 52 -0.47 8.23 -4.27
N VAL A 53 -0.30 9.32 -3.50
CA VAL A 53 -0.64 9.38 -2.07
C VAL A 53 -2.14 9.14 -1.87
N ASP A 54 -2.98 9.84 -2.64
CA ASP A 54 -4.43 9.69 -2.60
C ASP A 54 -4.82 8.25 -2.97
N TYR A 55 -4.25 7.70 -4.05
CA TYR A 55 -4.50 6.32 -4.45
C TYR A 55 -4.14 5.32 -3.34
N ILE A 56 -2.96 5.43 -2.75
CA ILE A 56 -2.48 4.52 -1.71
C ILE A 56 -3.37 4.57 -0.47
N HIS A 57 -3.80 5.76 -0.04
CA HIS A 57 -4.63 5.91 1.15
C HIS A 57 -6.10 5.56 0.92
N PHE A 58 -6.60 5.68 -0.31
CA PHE A 58 -7.96 5.28 -0.66
C PHE A 58 -8.10 3.78 -0.99
N ASN A 59 -6.99 3.07 -1.24
CA ASN A 59 -7.01 1.65 -1.62
C ASN A 59 -7.75 0.70 -0.67
N PRO A 60 -7.82 0.90 0.65
CA PRO A 60 -8.67 0.07 1.52
C PRO A 60 -10.18 0.33 1.33
N VAL A 61 -10.55 1.57 0.98
CA VAL A 61 -11.94 2.01 0.78
C VAL A 61 -12.46 1.55 -0.57
N LYS A 62 -11.65 1.68 -1.63
CA LYS A 62 -12.04 1.34 -3.02
C LYS A 62 -12.65 -0.07 -3.21
N PRO A 63 -12.08 -1.17 -2.67
CA PRO A 63 -12.66 -2.50 -2.71
C PRO A 63 -13.62 -2.79 -1.54
N GLY A 64 -13.87 -1.82 -0.66
CA GLY A 64 -14.79 -1.95 0.47
C GLY A 64 -14.23 -2.70 1.68
N HIS A 65 -12.92 -2.72 1.92
CA HIS A 65 -12.37 -3.33 3.13
C HIS A 65 -12.70 -2.52 4.40
N VAL A 66 -12.87 -1.20 4.26
CA VAL A 66 -13.30 -0.27 5.30
C VAL A 66 -14.17 0.83 4.69
N GLU A 67 -15.02 1.47 5.50
CA GLU A 67 -15.85 2.60 5.05
C GLU A 67 -15.06 3.90 4.93
N ARG A 68 -14.00 4.07 5.74
CA ARG A 68 -13.18 5.28 5.78
C ARG A 68 -11.69 4.92 5.77
N ALA A 69 -10.87 5.74 5.12
CA ALA A 69 -9.42 5.53 5.06
C ALA A 69 -8.78 5.47 6.46
N ASN A 70 -9.31 6.25 7.41
CA ASN A 70 -8.87 6.26 8.80
C ASN A 70 -9.12 4.94 9.55
N ASP A 71 -10.09 4.13 9.13
CA ASP A 71 -10.41 2.88 9.83
C ASP A 71 -9.41 1.77 9.50
N TRP A 72 -8.53 1.97 8.51
CA TRP A 72 -7.50 1.00 8.15
C TRP A 72 -6.21 1.19 8.98
N PRO A 73 -5.87 0.29 9.91
CA PRO A 73 -4.73 0.48 10.81
C PRO A 73 -3.37 0.28 10.11
N HIS A 74 -3.35 -0.42 8.97
CA HIS A 74 -2.13 -0.82 8.27
C HIS A 74 -1.77 0.14 7.13
N SER A 75 -1.77 1.44 7.41
CA SER A 75 -1.43 2.49 6.44
C SER A 75 -0.63 3.62 7.08
N SER A 76 0.17 4.31 6.27
CA SER A 76 0.82 5.57 6.68
C SER A 76 -0.16 6.74 6.80
N PHE A 77 -1.45 6.55 6.48
CA PHE A 77 -2.50 7.57 6.58
C PHE A 77 -2.48 8.28 7.94
N HIS A 78 -2.44 7.49 9.01
CA HIS A 78 -2.37 7.96 10.40
C HIS A 78 -1.20 8.90 10.66
N ARG A 79 -0.05 8.64 10.02
CA ARG A 79 1.11 9.53 10.12
C ARG A 79 0.87 10.83 9.34
N PHE A 80 0.26 10.75 8.16
CA PHE A 80 -0.04 11.93 7.33
C PHE A 80 -1.05 12.85 8.02
N VAL A 81 -2.06 12.29 8.68
CA VAL A 81 -3.01 13.04 9.52
C VAL A 81 -2.30 13.71 10.69
N ARG A 82 -1.45 12.99 11.43
CA ARG A 82 -0.67 13.59 12.54
C ARG A 82 0.27 14.71 12.11
N LEU A 83 0.73 14.69 10.86
CA LEU A 83 1.59 15.73 10.29
C LEU A 83 0.80 16.88 9.65
N GLY A 84 -0.54 16.81 9.64
CA GLY A 84 -1.40 17.82 9.01
C GLY A 84 -1.34 17.81 7.48
N ILE A 85 -0.82 16.74 6.87
CA ILE A 85 -0.72 16.59 5.41
C ILE A 85 -2.07 16.16 4.82
N LEU A 86 -2.79 15.27 5.53
CA LEU A 86 -4.13 14.83 5.16
C LEU A 86 -5.12 15.16 6.28
N ASP A 87 -6.36 15.45 5.90
CA ASP A 87 -7.46 15.63 6.85
C ASP A 87 -7.89 14.28 7.43
N GLN A 88 -8.27 14.25 8.71
CA GLN A 88 -8.70 13.01 9.38
C GLN A 88 -9.98 12.40 8.77
N HIS A 89 -10.80 13.21 8.11
CA HIS A 89 -12.01 12.83 7.40
C HIS A 89 -11.81 12.70 5.89
N TRP A 90 -10.58 12.87 5.39
CA TRP A 90 -10.26 12.66 3.99
C TRP A 90 -10.69 11.26 3.52
N GLY A 91 -11.33 11.18 2.36
CA GLY A 91 -11.80 9.93 1.78
C GLY A 91 -13.03 9.31 2.46
N CYS A 92 -13.73 10.04 3.34
CA CYS A 92 -15.01 9.59 3.91
C CYS A 92 -16.19 9.88 2.96
N PRO A 93 -17.18 8.97 2.86
CA PRO A 93 -18.43 9.28 2.17
C PRO A 93 -19.11 10.51 2.78
N GLY A 94 -19.39 11.55 1.98
CA GLY A 94 -20.09 12.76 2.41
C GLY A 94 -19.21 13.94 2.83
N THR A 95 -17.88 13.79 2.88
CA THR A 95 -16.99 14.96 2.85
C THR A 95 -16.98 15.49 1.42
N GLY A 96 -17.41 16.72 1.22
CA GLY A 96 -17.54 17.38 -0.09
C GLY A 96 -16.21 17.64 -0.81
N THR A 97 -15.35 16.65 -1.00
CA THR A 97 -14.38 16.62 -2.08
C THR A 97 -15.10 16.20 -3.36
N ALA A 98 -15.94 17.11 -3.84
CA ALA A 98 -16.45 17.06 -5.19
C ALA A 98 -15.30 17.37 -6.16
N GLY A 99 -15.04 16.45 -7.09
CA GLY A 99 -14.29 16.73 -8.32
C GLY A 99 -12.90 16.09 -8.39
N GLY A 100 -12.87 14.81 -8.73
CA GLY A 100 -11.64 14.14 -9.16
C GLY A 100 -11.81 12.64 -9.00
N GLY A 101 -11.95 11.91 -10.11
CA GLY A 101 -11.93 10.45 -10.07
C GLY A 101 -10.66 10.00 -9.35
N PHE A 102 -10.80 9.38 -8.19
CA PHE A 102 -9.67 8.82 -7.45
C PHE A 102 -9.17 7.58 -8.22
N GLY A 103 -8.22 7.80 -9.12
CA GLY A 103 -7.42 6.74 -9.74
C GLY A 103 -7.96 6.19 -11.07
N GLU A 104 -8.16 7.08 -12.05
CA GLU A 104 -8.05 6.76 -13.49
C GLU A 104 -6.94 7.63 -14.11
#